data_AF-A0A139XF45-F1
#
_entry.id   AF-A0A139XF45-F1
#
_cell.length_a   1.000
_cell.length_b   1.000
_cell.length_c   1.000
_cell.angle_alpha   90.00
_cell.angle_beta   90.00
_cell.angle_gamma   90.00
#
_symmetry.space_group_name_H-M   'P 1'
#
loop_
_entity.id
_entity.type
_entity.pdbx_description
1 polymer ?
#
loop_
_entity_poly.entity_id
_entity_poly.type
_entity_poly.pdbx_seq_one_letter_code
_entity_poly.pdbx_strand_id
1 'polypeptide(L)'
;MELIDYVVGVHEKNQYPKTFPPDLVLPKPLVDVCRDLYNLVEREGCESGQSISLNNNRTIVFSAIARGTDVSCDVPHTDNPWEFGDVHSHPSKAIGHLNGYSAHSMEDWTTFKYNENKPIFIRFVSSGDFIYAVVYRRGYSTYDKAIIDDRLTQNLQFMHEIFDKYYPRHYSEEVLDLDENEEKRKKIEQKLAIKGFGEQVMEKSLEHNIYLAENLNFGFYKGHRKETKDVLFLEAGRKGI
;
A
#
# COMPACT_ATOMS: atom_id res chain seq x y z
N MET A 1 -3.17 -3.99 18.92
CA MET A 1 -1.81 -4.34 19.38
C MET A 1 -0.83 -3.31 18.83
N GLU A 2 0.08 -2.78 19.64
CA GLU A 2 1.13 -1.88 19.17
C GLU A 2 1.99 -2.55 18.10
N LEU A 3 2.22 -1.87 16.97
CA LEU A 3 3.00 -2.42 15.85
C LEU A 3 4.38 -2.89 16.31
N ILE A 4 5.06 -2.07 17.12
CA ILE A 4 6.40 -2.37 17.63
C ILE A 4 6.37 -3.63 18.50
N ASP A 5 5.38 -3.76 19.37
CA ASP A 5 5.23 -4.94 20.24
C ASP A 5 4.95 -6.20 19.41
N TYR A 6 4.17 -6.06 18.33
CA TYR A 6 3.91 -7.14 17.40
C TYR A 6 5.19 -7.62 16.70
N VAL A 7 5.94 -6.70 16.10
CA VAL A 7 7.20 -7.00 15.39
C VAL A 7 8.23 -7.61 16.35
N VAL A 8 8.43 -7.01 17.52
CA VAL A 8 9.35 -7.54 18.54
C VAL A 8 8.91 -8.92 19.02
N GLY A 9 7.61 -9.14 19.23
CA GLY A 9 7.06 -10.44 19.61
C GLY A 9 7.39 -11.53 18.60
N VAL A 10 7.24 -11.25 17.29
CA VAL A 10 7.58 -12.20 16.24
C VAL A 10 9.09 -12.45 16.16
N HIS A 11 9.91 -11.40 16.21
CA HIS A 11 11.37 -11.52 16.09
C HIS A 11 12.04 -12.20 17.29
N GLU A 12 11.77 -11.76 18.52
CA GLU A 12 12.53 -12.20 19.70
C GLU A 12 12.01 -13.51 20.28
N LYS A 13 10.68 -13.70 20.28
CA LYS A 13 10.06 -14.80 21.04
C LYS A 13 9.81 -16.02 20.17
N ASN A 14 10.16 -15.94 18.88
CA ASN A 14 9.75 -16.90 17.85
C ASN A 14 8.24 -17.19 17.94
N GLN A 15 7.48 -16.20 18.43
CA GLN A 15 6.04 -16.28 18.58
C GLN A 15 5.49 -16.01 17.19
N TYR A 16 5.15 -17.09 16.48
CA TYR A 16 4.28 -17.03 15.32
C TYR A 16 2.85 -17.23 15.85
N PRO A 17 2.21 -16.21 16.48
CA PRO A 17 0.85 -16.36 16.99
C PRO A 17 -0.01 -16.88 15.84
N LYS A 18 -0.84 -17.91 16.04
CA LYS A 18 -1.58 -18.50 14.91
C LYS A 18 -2.50 -17.51 14.21
N THR A 19 -2.89 -16.44 14.88
CA THR A 19 -3.74 -15.37 14.37
C THR A 19 -2.97 -14.07 14.17
N PHE A 20 -3.50 -13.20 13.31
CA PHE A 20 -3.07 -11.81 13.21
C PHE A 20 -3.75 -10.99 14.32
N PRO A 21 -3.12 -9.92 14.83
CA PRO A 21 -3.81 -8.99 15.71
C PRO A 21 -5.09 -8.46 15.06
N PRO A 22 -6.21 -8.33 15.79
CA PRO A 22 -7.46 -7.77 15.23
C PRO A 22 -7.26 -6.31 14.82
N ASP A 23 -6.46 -5.57 15.59
CA ASP A 23 -6.07 -4.19 15.30
C ASP A 23 -4.56 -4.03 15.39
N LEU A 24 -3.99 -3.26 14.47
CA LEU A 24 -2.62 -2.77 14.54
C LEU A 24 -2.63 -1.29 14.87
N VAL A 25 -1.85 -0.93 15.88
CA VAL A 25 -1.72 0.45 16.33
C VAL A 25 -0.40 0.99 15.79
N LEU A 26 -0.49 1.99 14.90
CA LEU A 26 0.69 2.58 14.27
C LEU A 26 1.28 3.69 15.14
N PRO A 27 2.60 3.69 15.36
CA PRO A 27 3.26 4.77 16.06
C PRO A 27 3.27 6.03 15.20
N LYS A 28 3.12 7.19 15.84
CA LYS A 28 3.06 8.51 15.18
C LYS A 28 4.14 8.74 14.11
N PRO A 29 5.44 8.40 14.33
CA PRO A 29 6.46 8.57 13.30
C PRO A 29 6.15 7.86 11.98
N LEU A 30 5.54 6.68 12.01
CA LEU A 30 5.14 5.96 10.79
C LEU A 30 3.98 6.65 10.09
N VAL A 31 2.99 7.12 10.85
CA VAL A 31 1.85 7.87 10.30
C VAL A 31 2.30 9.17 9.63
N ASP A 32 3.26 9.86 10.25
CA ASP A 32 3.85 11.09 9.68
C ASP A 32 4.62 10.77 8.39
N VAL A 33 5.44 9.70 8.34
CA VAL A 33 6.10 9.27 7.10
C VAL A 33 5.12 8.91 5.99
N CYS A 34 4.04 8.18 6.28
CA CYS A 34 2.99 7.90 5.29
C CYS A 34 2.37 9.20 4.73
N ARG A 35 2.22 10.23 5.56
CA ARG A 35 1.70 11.54 5.12
C ARG A 35 2.70 12.28 4.24
N ASP A 36 3.96 12.29 4.65
CA ASP A 36 5.02 13.00 3.94
C ASP A 36 5.31 12.34 2.58
N LEU A 37 5.35 11.01 2.52
CA LEU A 37 5.45 10.27 1.26
C LEU A 37 4.23 10.53 0.37
N TYR A 38 3.02 10.52 0.91
CA TYR A 38 1.84 10.83 0.10
C TYR A 38 1.91 12.25 -0.50
N ASN A 39 2.27 13.25 0.29
CA ASN A 39 2.44 14.63 -0.20
C ASN A 39 3.56 14.73 -1.25
N LEU A 40 4.63 13.94 -1.09
CA LEU A 40 5.74 13.87 -2.03
C LEU A 40 5.28 13.30 -3.38
N VAL A 41 4.60 12.14 -3.38
CA VAL A 41 4.16 11.49 -4.62
C VAL A 41 3.09 12.31 -5.33
N GLU A 42 2.20 12.99 -4.61
CA GLU A 42 1.24 13.92 -5.22
C GLU A 42 1.94 15.08 -5.94
N ARG A 43 3.04 15.60 -5.37
CA ARG A 43 3.81 16.68 -5.98
C ARG A 43 4.62 16.22 -7.18
N GLU A 44 5.32 15.08 -7.06
CA GLU A 44 6.25 14.58 -8.08
C GLU A 44 5.54 13.76 -9.16
N GLY A 45 4.36 13.22 -8.86
CA GLY A 45 3.65 12.30 -9.73
C GLY A 45 4.41 10.98 -9.94
N CYS A 46 5.28 10.57 -9.03
CA CYS A 46 5.89 9.26 -9.07
C CYS A 46 5.69 8.59 -7.72
N GLU A 47 5.54 7.27 -7.72
CA GLU A 47 5.56 6.50 -6.49
C GLU A 47 6.89 6.71 -5.76
N SER A 48 6.85 6.64 -4.43
CA SER A 48 8.03 6.73 -3.59
C SER A 48 7.82 5.93 -2.33
N GLY A 49 8.90 5.36 -1.79
CA GLY A 49 8.84 4.53 -0.61
C GLY A 49 10.14 4.45 0.16
N GLN A 50 10.07 3.86 1.35
CA GLN A 50 11.18 3.67 2.28
C GLN A 50 11.06 2.30 2.93
N SER A 51 12.17 1.60 3.11
CA SER A 51 12.18 0.40 3.95
C SER A 51 12.13 0.81 5.43
N ILE A 52 11.56 -0.08 6.23
CA ILE A 52 11.28 0.16 7.65
C ILE A 52 11.97 -0.93 8.46
N SER A 53 12.72 -0.50 9.45
CA SER A 53 13.39 -1.39 10.40
C SER A 53 13.18 -0.95 11.84
N LEU A 54 13.36 -1.87 12.78
CA LEU A 54 13.55 -1.53 14.18
C LEU A 54 15.04 -1.39 14.47
N ASN A 55 15.41 -0.39 15.25
CA ASN A 55 16.68 -0.42 15.95
C ASN A 55 16.52 -1.17 17.28
N ASN A 56 17.65 -1.57 17.88
CA ASN A 56 17.69 -2.33 19.15
C ASN A 56 17.05 -1.61 20.36
N ASN A 57 16.60 -0.37 20.18
CA ASN A 57 15.86 0.41 21.19
C ASN A 57 14.36 0.54 20.82
N ARG A 58 13.83 -0.37 19.99
CA ARG A 58 12.43 -0.42 19.55
C ARG A 58 11.96 0.82 18.80
N THR A 59 12.88 1.61 18.26
CA THR A 59 12.56 2.80 17.47
C THR A 59 12.52 2.43 15.99
N ILE A 60 11.53 2.96 15.27
CA ILE A 60 11.45 2.78 13.82
C ILE A 60 12.51 3.64 13.13
N VAL A 61 13.26 3.01 12.23
CA VAL A 61 14.23 3.66 11.35
C VAL A 61 13.79 3.46 9.90
N PHE A 62 13.86 4.54 9.13
CA PHE A 62 13.50 4.58 7.72
C PHE A 62 14.76 4.67 6.86
N SER A 63 14.78 3.99 5.72
CA SER A 63 15.85 4.15 4.72
C SER A 63 15.80 5.51 4.04
N ALA A 64 16.76 5.78 3.14
CA ALA A 64 16.57 6.83 2.13
C ALA A 64 15.32 6.57 1.29
N ILE A 65 14.71 7.64 0.78
CA ILE A 65 13.54 7.56 -0.12
C ILE A 65 13.98 6.94 -1.44
N ALA A 66 13.37 5.82 -1.78
CA ALA A 66 13.38 5.27 -3.12
C ALA A 66 12.33 5.99 -3.97
N ARG A 67 12.74 6.37 -5.19
CA ARG A 67 11.86 7.00 -6.17
C ARG A 67 11.55 6.01 -7.28
N GLY A 68 10.28 5.93 -7.63
CA GLY A 68 9.76 5.05 -8.65
C GLY A 68 9.35 5.75 -9.94
N THR A 69 8.57 5.03 -10.73
CA THR A 69 7.80 5.53 -11.86
C THR A 69 6.45 6.05 -11.37
N ASP A 70 5.57 6.43 -12.30
CA ASP A 70 4.19 6.76 -11.97
C ASP A 70 3.38 5.57 -11.48
N VAL A 71 3.77 4.31 -11.73
CA VAL A 71 2.98 3.11 -11.38
C VAL A 71 3.73 2.05 -10.58
N SER A 72 4.98 2.33 -10.19
CA SER A 72 5.77 1.38 -9.40
C SER A 72 6.93 2.05 -8.68
N CYS A 73 7.28 1.57 -7.49
CA CYS A 73 8.49 1.93 -6.78
C CYS A 73 9.19 0.70 -6.20
N ASP A 74 10.48 0.53 -6.54
CA ASP A 74 11.32 -0.49 -5.94
C ASP A 74 11.94 0.03 -4.64
N VAL A 75 11.36 -0.36 -3.50
CA VAL A 75 11.93 -0.04 -2.19
C VAL A 75 13.09 -1.00 -1.89
N PRO A 76 14.33 -0.51 -1.65
CA PRO A 76 15.47 -1.37 -1.39
C PRO A 76 15.33 -2.06 -0.03
N HIS A 77 15.44 -3.38 -0.04
CA HIS A 77 15.46 -4.21 1.16
C HIS A 77 16.88 -4.65 1.50
N THR A 78 17.14 -4.84 2.78
CA THR A 78 18.45 -5.22 3.31
C THR A 78 18.39 -6.53 4.08
N ASP A 79 19.56 -7.14 4.28
CA ASP A 79 19.73 -8.32 5.13
C ASP A 79 19.65 -8.00 6.63
N ASN A 80 19.28 -6.76 7.01
CA ASN A 80 19.08 -6.39 8.40
C ASN A 80 17.97 -7.28 8.99
N PRO A 81 18.27 -8.07 10.04
CA PRO A 81 17.29 -8.96 10.65
C PRO A 81 16.13 -8.21 11.31
N TRP A 82 16.25 -6.90 11.54
CA TRP A 82 15.19 -6.06 12.09
C TRP A 82 14.45 -5.22 11.04
N GLU A 83 14.80 -5.33 9.77
CA GLU A 83 13.99 -4.77 8.69
C GLU A 83 12.75 -5.63 8.50
N PHE A 84 11.60 -5.08 8.90
CA PHE A 84 10.33 -5.80 9.01
C PHE A 84 9.30 -5.35 7.97
N GLY A 85 9.63 -4.41 7.10
CA GLY A 85 8.63 -3.88 6.18
C GLY A 85 9.11 -2.76 5.27
N ASP A 86 8.16 -2.20 4.55
CA ASP A 86 8.30 -0.96 3.79
C ASP A 86 7.02 -0.11 3.90
N VAL A 87 7.16 1.16 3.52
CA VAL A 87 6.06 2.06 3.26
C VAL A 87 6.27 2.68 1.89
N HIS A 88 5.21 2.75 1.07
CA HIS A 88 5.22 3.54 -0.14
C HIS A 88 3.87 4.23 -0.36
N SER A 89 3.78 5.08 -1.38
CA SER A 89 2.57 5.82 -1.70
C SER A 89 2.31 5.86 -3.20
N HIS A 90 1.04 5.80 -3.58
CA HIS A 90 0.59 5.93 -4.97
C HIS A 90 0.13 7.37 -5.21
N PRO A 91 0.60 8.05 -6.28
CA PRO A 91 0.04 9.33 -6.63
C PRO A 91 -1.35 9.17 -7.25
N SER A 92 -2.23 10.13 -7.00
CA SER A 92 -3.60 10.22 -7.52
C SER A 92 -3.69 9.99 -9.02
N LYS A 93 -2.69 10.50 -9.77
CA LYS A 93 -2.64 10.33 -11.22
C LYS A 93 -2.39 8.88 -11.67
N ALA A 94 -1.65 8.09 -10.89
CA ALA A 94 -1.32 6.68 -11.20
C ALA A 94 -2.56 5.81 -11.18
N ILE A 95 -3.41 6.07 -10.18
CA ILE A 95 -4.62 5.29 -9.96
C ILE A 95 -5.85 5.90 -10.64
N GLY A 96 -5.69 7.05 -11.30
CA GLY A 96 -6.74 7.74 -12.03
C GLY A 96 -7.76 8.51 -11.20
N HIS A 97 -7.49 8.84 -9.93
CA HIS A 97 -8.45 9.56 -9.08
C HIS A 97 -7.83 10.55 -8.10
N LEU A 98 -8.50 11.69 -7.87
CA LEU A 98 -8.09 12.70 -6.88
C LEU A 98 -8.11 12.13 -5.46
N ASN A 99 -7.06 12.39 -4.68
CA ASN A 99 -6.88 11.80 -3.36
C ASN A 99 -6.61 10.29 -3.37
N GLY A 100 -6.15 9.71 -4.48
CA GLY A 100 -5.45 8.43 -4.43
C GLY A 100 -6.18 7.31 -3.68
N TYR A 101 -7.33 6.76 -4.08
CA TYR A 101 -7.93 5.60 -3.41
C TYR A 101 -7.63 4.24 -4.07
N SER A 102 -6.49 3.62 -3.71
CA SER A 102 -6.19 2.20 -3.99
C SER A 102 -5.57 1.57 -2.75
N ALA A 103 -5.98 0.36 -2.36
CA ALA A 103 -5.49 -0.25 -1.13
C ALA A 103 -4.04 -0.71 -1.26
N HIS A 104 -3.80 -1.61 -2.21
CA HIS A 104 -2.49 -2.05 -2.68
C HIS A 104 -2.65 -2.39 -4.16
N SER A 105 -1.59 -2.18 -4.95
CA SER A 105 -1.55 -2.71 -6.31
C SER A 105 -1.43 -4.24 -6.23
N MET A 106 -1.81 -4.96 -7.29
CA MET A 106 -1.62 -6.42 -7.27
C MET A 106 -0.13 -6.77 -7.40
N GLU A 107 0.65 -5.85 -7.97
CA GLU A 107 2.10 -5.84 -8.02
C GLU A 107 2.72 -5.82 -6.62
N ASP A 108 2.08 -5.15 -5.64
CA ASP A 108 2.57 -5.13 -4.27
C ASP A 108 2.70 -6.51 -3.64
N TRP A 109 1.81 -7.42 -4.03
CA TRP A 109 1.82 -8.81 -3.56
C TRP A 109 3.05 -9.58 -4.05
N THR A 110 3.65 -9.14 -5.15
CA THR A 110 4.85 -9.78 -5.70
C THR A 110 6.08 -9.53 -4.82
N THR A 111 6.11 -8.45 -4.04
CA THR A 111 7.27 -8.14 -3.19
C THR A 111 7.41 -9.08 -2.00
N PHE A 112 6.34 -9.77 -1.59
CA PHE A 112 6.43 -10.76 -0.52
C PHE A 112 7.30 -11.96 -0.90
N LYS A 113 7.40 -12.31 -2.19
CA LYS A 113 8.31 -13.34 -2.66
C LYS A 113 9.77 -13.04 -2.28
N TYR A 114 10.19 -11.78 -2.41
CA TYR A 114 11.57 -11.37 -2.09
C TYR A 114 11.83 -11.29 -0.58
N ASN A 115 10.76 -11.30 0.23
CA ASN A 115 10.82 -11.13 1.67
C ASN A 115 10.38 -12.40 2.44
N GLU A 116 10.16 -13.52 1.75
CA GLU A 116 9.59 -14.75 2.35
C GLU A 116 10.47 -15.37 3.46
N ASN A 117 11.77 -15.07 3.43
CA ASN A 117 12.73 -15.55 4.43
C ASN A 117 12.68 -14.77 5.76
N LYS A 118 12.12 -13.55 5.75
CA LYS A 118 11.98 -12.72 6.97
C LYS A 118 10.90 -13.32 7.87
N PRO A 119 11.05 -13.27 9.21
CA PRO A 119 10.03 -13.78 10.15
C PRO A 119 8.66 -13.12 9.94
N ILE A 120 8.68 -11.82 9.67
CA ILE A 120 7.54 -10.97 9.36
C ILE A 120 7.95 -9.97 8.28
N PHE A 121 7.03 -9.64 7.39
CA PHE A 121 7.18 -8.51 6.48
C PHE A 121 5.85 -7.76 6.35
N ILE A 122 5.87 -6.45 6.55
CA ILE A 122 4.69 -5.59 6.51
C ILE A 122 4.88 -4.53 5.45
N ARG A 123 4.05 -4.55 4.42
CA ARG A 123 3.99 -3.47 3.45
C ARG A 123 2.89 -2.50 3.84
N PHE A 124 3.25 -1.23 4.01
CA PHE A 124 2.31 -0.14 4.19
C PHE A 124 2.12 0.62 2.88
N VAL A 125 0.86 0.90 2.54
CA VAL A 125 0.53 1.74 1.39
C VAL A 125 -0.24 2.95 1.88
N SER A 126 0.29 4.13 1.60
CA SER A 126 -0.47 5.37 1.78
C SER A 126 -1.06 5.81 0.46
N SER A 127 -2.37 5.83 0.42
CA SER A 127 -3.16 6.21 -0.73
C SER A 127 -4.25 7.12 -0.16
N GLY A 128 -4.31 8.39 -0.61
CA GLY A 128 -4.95 9.58 -0.01
C GLY A 128 -5.98 9.33 1.07
N ASP A 129 -5.96 10.03 2.20
CA ASP A 129 -6.75 9.73 3.41
C ASP A 129 -6.59 8.35 4.07
N PHE A 130 -6.16 7.28 3.39
CA PHE A 130 -6.03 5.96 3.99
C PHE A 130 -4.57 5.52 4.13
N ILE A 131 -4.35 4.61 5.08
CA ILE A 131 -3.16 3.77 5.18
C ILE A 131 -3.66 2.33 5.19
N TYR A 132 -3.08 1.52 4.32
CA TYR A 132 -3.32 0.09 4.23
C TYR A 132 -2.06 -0.64 4.69
N ALA A 133 -2.25 -1.86 5.20
CA ALA A 133 -1.14 -2.75 5.51
C ALA A 133 -1.45 -4.18 5.11
N VAL A 134 -0.50 -4.81 4.43
CA VAL A 134 -0.48 -6.27 4.20
C VAL A 134 0.67 -6.87 5.00
N VAL A 135 0.36 -7.90 5.79
CA VAL A 135 1.30 -8.57 6.70
C VAL A 135 1.54 -10.01 6.24
N TYR A 136 2.78 -10.28 5.84
CA TYR A 136 3.32 -11.63 5.67
C TYR A 136 3.91 -12.15 6.98
N ARG A 137 3.68 -13.43 7.27
CA ARG A 137 4.35 -14.14 8.35
C ARG A 137 4.91 -15.47 7.87
N ARG A 138 6.19 -15.70 8.15
CA ARG A 138 6.87 -16.93 7.80
C ARG A 138 6.22 -18.15 8.44
N GLY A 139 6.06 -19.22 7.66
CA GLY A 139 5.46 -20.48 8.11
C GLY A 139 3.93 -20.42 8.29
N TYR A 140 3.29 -19.33 7.86
CA TYR A 140 1.83 -19.19 7.92
C TYR A 140 1.25 -18.61 6.63
N SER A 141 1.75 -17.45 6.23
CA SER A 141 1.40 -16.85 4.94
C SER A 141 2.02 -17.68 3.80
N THR A 142 1.26 -17.88 2.74
CA THR A 142 1.67 -18.68 1.58
C THR A 142 1.73 -17.77 0.36
N TYR A 143 2.90 -17.70 -0.29
CA TYR A 143 2.99 -17.03 -1.57
C TYR A 143 2.56 -17.99 -2.69
N ASP A 144 1.51 -17.62 -3.43
CA ASP A 144 1.06 -18.33 -4.62
C ASP A 144 0.96 -17.36 -5.80
N LYS A 145 1.91 -17.48 -6.74
CA LYS A 145 1.97 -16.60 -7.92
C LYS A 145 0.73 -16.75 -8.79
N ALA A 146 0.16 -17.95 -8.93
CA ALA A 146 -0.97 -18.17 -9.83
C ALA A 146 -2.23 -17.45 -9.31
N ILE A 147 -2.47 -17.50 -7.99
CA ILE A 147 -3.57 -16.78 -7.36
C ILE A 147 -3.38 -15.26 -7.49
N ILE A 148 -2.14 -14.77 -7.30
CA ILE A 148 -1.83 -13.33 -7.44
C ILE A 148 -2.01 -12.87 -8.90
N ASP A 149 -1.47 -13.60 -9.87
CA ASP A 149 -1.57 -13.26 -11.30
C ASP A 149 -3.04 -13.27 -11.79
N ASP A 150 -3.86 -14.21 -11.30
CA ASP A 150 -5.30 -14.25 -11.60
C ASP A 150 -6.00 -12.98 -11.11
N ARG A 151 -5.70 -12.54 -9.88
CA ARG A 151 -6.29 -11.32 -9.31
C ARG A 151 -5.76 -10.05 -9.95
N LEU A 152 -4.49 -10.01 -10.32
CA LEU A 152 -3.92 -8.94 -11.15
C LEU A 152 -4.68 -8.82 -12.47
N THR A 153 -4.89 -9.94 -13.16
CA THR A 153 -5.59 -9.95 -14.45
C THR A 153 -7.02 -9.42 -14.32
N GLN A 154 -7.76 -9.88 -13.31
CA GLN A 154 -9.14 -9.43 -13.06
C GLN A 154 -9.20 -7.94 -12.67
N ASN A 155 -8.26 -7.47 -11.84
CA ASN A 155 -8.20 -6.07 -11.43
C ASN A 155 -7.90 -5.16 -12.64
N LEU A 156 -6.96 -5.55 -13.51
CA LEU A 156 -6.66 -4.81 -14.74
C LEU A 156 -7.88 -4.76 -15.68
N GLN A 157 -8.56 -5.88 -15.89
CA GLN A 157 -9.80 -5.93 -16.70
C GLN A 157 -10.85 -4.96 -16.16
N PHE A 158 -11.10 -4.98 -14.84
CA PHE A 158 -12.03 -4.05 -14.20
C PHE A 158 -11.61 -2.59 -14.36
N MET A 159 -10.32 -2.28 -14.14
CA MET A 159 -9.81 -0.92 -14.32
C MET A 159 -10.04 -0.46 -15.76
N HIS A 160 -9.77 -1.30 -16.76
CA HIS A 160 -10.07 -0.99 -18.16
C HIS A 160 -11.55 -0.75 -18.41
N GLU A 161 -12.45 -1.60 -17.91
CA GLU A 161 -13.91 -1.43 -18.08
C GLU A 161 -14.41 -0.12 -17.47
N ILE A 162 -13.93 0.22 -16.27
CA ILE A 162 -14.27 1.48 -15.62
C ILE A 162 -13.66 2.66 -16.40
N PHE A 163 -12.39 2.59 -16.77
CA PHE A 163 -11.75 3.64 -17.56
C PHE A 163 -12.49 3.87 -18.87
N ASP A 164 -12.86 2.82 -19.61
CA ASP A 164 -13.61 2.93 -20.87
C ASP A 164 -15.01 3.53 -20.64
N LYS A 165 -15.66 3.21 -19.52
CA LYS A 165 -16.95 3.82 -19.14
C LYS A 165 -16.84 5.34 -18.93
N TYR A 166 -15.75 5.80 -18.33
CA TYR A 166 -15.56 7.21 -17.96
C TYR A 166 -14.76 8.03 -19.00
N TYR A 167 -13.95 7.36 -19.82
CA TYR A 167 -13.11 7.93 -20.88
C TYR A 167 -13.09 7.02 -22.13
N PRO A 168 -14.21 6.90 -22.85
CA PRO A 168 -14.39 5.90 -23.91
C PRO A 168 -13.46 5.99 -25.14
N ARG A 169 -12.49 6.91 -25.16
CA ARG A 169 -11.38 7.02 -26.11
C ARG A 169 -10.26 7.78 -25.38
N HIS A 170 -8.99 7.45 -25.60
CA HIS A 170 -7.77 8.13 -25.09
C HIS A 170 -7.00 7.44 -23.94
N TYR A 171 -6.74 6.14 -24.03
CA TYR A 171 -5.57 5.54 -23.36
C TYR A 171 -4.30 5.63 -24.25
N SER A 172 -4.14 6.75 -24.98
CA SER A 172 -2.99 6.99 -25.85
C SER A 172 -2.20 8.21 -25.35
N GLU A 173 -1.07 7.93 -24.69
CA GLU A 173 0.17 8.72 -24.63
C GLU A 173 0.16 10.15 -24.05
N GLU A 174 -0.99 10.79 -23.78
CA GLU A 174 -1.02 12.20 -23.33
C GLU A 174 -0.71 12.45 -21.84
N VAL A 175 -0.38 11.42 -21.05
CA VAL A 175 -0.04 11.57 -19.62
C VAL A 175 1.46 11.87 -19.40
N LEU A 176 2.28 11.82 -20.45
CA LEU A 176 3.75 11.89 -20.39
C LEU A 176 4.33 13.26 -20.80
N ASP A 177 3.90 14.35 -20.15
CA ASP A 177 4.76 15.55 -19.94
C ASP A 177 4.03 16.58 -19.07
N LEU A 178 4.42 16.64 -17.79
CA LEU A 178 3.73 17.40 -16.74
C LEU A 178 4.50 18.59 -16.18
N ASP A 179 5.69 18.88 -16.67
CA ASP A 179 6.36 20.12 -16.31
C ASP A 179 5.85 21.27 -17.21
N GLU A 180 5.28 22.29 -16.58
CA GLU A 180 5.11 23.68 -17.06
C GLU A 180 3.73 24.21 -17.56
N ASN A 181 2.62 23.46 -17.60
CA ASN A 181 1.32 24.02 -18.08
C ASN A 181 0.15 23.88 -17.10
N GLU A 182 -0.26 24.99 -16.47
CA GLU A 182 -1.41 25.11 -15.57
C GLU A 182 -2.73 24.62 -16.22
N GLU A 183 -2.90 24.80 -17.52
CA GLU A 183 -4.07 24.34 -18.27
C GLU A 183 -4.11 22.81 -18.39
N LYS A 184 -2.95 22.15 -18.61
CA LYS A 184 -2.83 20.69 -18.60
C LYS A 184 -3.16 20.13 -17.21
N ARG A 185 -2.64 20.76 -16.14
CA ARG A 185 -2.94 20.37 -14.77
C ARG A 185 -4.44 20.46 -14.47
N LYS A 186 -5.10 21.56 -14.83
CA LYS A 186 -6.57 21.70 -14.68
C LYS A 186 -7.35 20.64 -15.45
N LYS A 187 -6.91 20.28 -16.67
CA LYS A 187 -7.53 19.19 -17.44
C LYS A 187 -7.37 17.84 -16.75
N ILE A 188 -6.20 17.55 -16.17
CA ILE A 188 -5.98 16.33 -15.39
C ILE A 188 -6.81 16.33 -14.11
N GLU A 189 -6.82 17.43 -13.35
CA GLU A 189 -7.66 17.54 -12.15
C GLU A 189 -9.15 17.36 -12.47
N GLN A 190 -9.64 17.92 -13.58
CA GLN A 190 -11.01 17.69 -14.06
C GLN A 190 -11.25 16.23 -14.43
N LYS A 191 -10.28 15.55 -15.06
CA LYS A 191 -10.34 14.11 -15.30
C LYS A 191 -10.40 13.36 -13.96
N LEU A 192 -9.47 13.59 -13.05
CA LEU A 192 -9.37 12.88 -11.77
C LEU A 192 -10.54 13.16 -10.80
N ALA A 193 -11.30 14.23 -11.01
CA ALA A 193 -12.44 14.62 -10.18
C ALA A 193 -13.78 13.96 -10.59
N ILE A 194 -13.76 12.91 -11.41
CA ILE A 194 -14.98 12.18 -11.76
C ILE A 194 -15.60 11.57 -10.49
N LYS A 195 -16.80 12.05 -10.16
CA LYS A 195 -17.56 11.61 -8.99
C LYS A 195 -17.81 10.10 -9.05
N GLY A 196 -17.39 9.40 -7.98
CA GLY A 196 -17.61 7.97 -7.79
C GLY A 196 -16.62 7.04 -8.50
N PHE A 197 -15.70 7.56 -9.34
CA PHE A 197 -14.66 6.72 -9.95
C PHE A 197 -13.72 6.14 -8.89
N GLY A 198 -13.17 7.01 -8.02
CA GLY A 198 -12.22 6.58 -6.98
C GLY A 198 -12.83 5.67 -5.94
N GLU A 199 -14.11 5.85 -5.62
CA GLU A 199 -14.84 4.97 -4.71
C GLU A 199 -14.95 3.56 -5.29
N GLN A 200 -15.26 3.41 -6.60
CA GLN A 200 -15.31 2.12 -7.29
C GLN A 200 -13.92 1.46 -7.39
N VAL A 201 -12.87 2.23 -7.73
CA VAL A 201 -11.49 1.73 -7.76
C VAL A 201 -11.06 1.24 -6.38
N MET A 202 -11.34 2.02 -5.33
CA MET A 202 -11.06 1.64 -3.96
C MET A 202 -11.80 0.38 -3.53
N GLU A 203 -13.11 0.32 -3.80
CA GLU A 203 -13.96 -0.82 -3.45
C GLU A 203 -13.44 -2.11 -4.09
N LYS A 204 -13.12 -2.07 -5.38
CA LYS A 204 -12.61 -3.25 -6.07
C LYS A 204 -11.19 -3.62 -5.67
N SER A 205 -10.31 -2.64 -5.50
CA SER A 205 -8.97 -2.86 -4.95
C SER A 205 -9.05 -3.51 -3.57
N LEU A 206 -9.97 -3.06 -2.70
CA LEU A 206 -10.21 -3.67 -1.40
C LEU A 206 -10.71 -5.12 -1.51
N GLU A 207 -11.69 -5.38 -2.38
CA GLU A 207 -12.22 -6.73 -2.62
C GLU A 207 -11.10 -7.71 -3.02
N HIS A 208 -10.25 -7.32 -3.98
CA HIS A 208 -9.13 -8.15 -4.43
C HIS A 208 -8.08 -8.36 -3.34
N ASN A 209 -7.74 -7.31 -2.59
CA ASN A 209 -6.77 -7.39 -1.50
C ASN A 209 -7.26 -8.26 -0.33
N ILE A 210 -8.54 -8.16 0.02
CA ILE A 210 -9.16 -9.02 1.04
C ILE A 210 -9.15 -10.48 0.56
N TYR A 211 -9.56 -10.72 -0.69
CA TYR A 211 -9.52 -12.06 -1.26
C TYR A 211 -8.12 -12.68 -1.21
N LEU A 212 -7.10 -11.94 -1.65
CA LEU A 212 -5.72 -12.40 -1.62
C LEU A 212 -5.27 -12.66 -0.18
N ALA A 213 -5.59 -11.75 0.73
CA ALA A 213 -5.24 -11.91 2.13
C ALA A 213 -5.82 -13.19 2.72
N GLU A 214 -7.09 -13.50 2.44
CA GLU A 214 -7.76 -14.71 2.91
C GLU A 214 -7.16 -15.98 2.30
N ASN A 215 -7.02 -16.03 0.98
CA ASN A 215 -6.56 -17.23 0.28
C ASN A 215 -5.07 -17.52 0.49
N LEU A 216 -4.28 -16.48 0.78
CA LEU A 216 -2.83 -16.58 0.98
C LEU A 216 -2.42 -16.51 2.46
N ASN A 217 -3.37 -16.41 3.38
CA ASN A 217 -3.12 -16.29 4.83
C ASN A 217 -2.28 -15.07 5.24
N PHE A 218 -2.57 -13.89 4.70
CA PHE A 218 -1.94 -12.61 5.07
C PHE A 218 -2.83 -11.78 5.98
N GLY A 219 -2.22 -11.01 6.88
CA GLY A 219 -2.94 -9.95 7.59
C GLY A 219 -3.25 -8.83 6.61
N PHE A 220 -4.47 -8.30 6.62
CA PHE A 220 -4.84 -7.15 5.80
C PHE A 220 -5.55 -6.14 6.68
N TYR A 221 -5.08 -4.90 6.61
CA TYR A 221 -5.60 -3.84 7.46
C TYR A 221 -5.82 -2.53 6.71
N LYS A 222 -6.75 -1.75 7.23
CA LYS A 222 -7.11 -0.41 6.72
C LYS A 222 -7.30 0.55 7.88
N GLY A 223 -6.80 1.77 7.74
CA GLY A 223 -7.06 2.86 8.68
C GLY A 223 -7.18 4.20 7.99
N HIS A 224 -7.95 5.10 8.61
CA HIS A 224 -8.25 6.42 8.07
C HIS A 224 -7.39 7.51 8.73
N ARG A 225 -6.57 8.22 7.94
CA ARG A 225 -5.64 9.28 8.41
C ARG A 225 -6.30 10.55 8.95
N LYS A 226 -7.53 10.89 8.52
CA LYS A 226 -8.30 12.04 9.05
C LYS A 226 -8.65 11.95 10.54
N GLU A 227 -8.45 10.81 11.19
CA GLU A 227 -8.52 10.79 12.65
C GLU A 227 -7.30 11.54 13.20
N THR A 228 -7.51 12.75 13.72
CA THR A 228 -6.49 13.63 14.34
C THR A 228 -5.95 13.08 15.66
N LYS A 229 -5.95 11.75 15.83
CA LYS A 229 -5.45 11.08 17.01
C LYS A 229 -3.94 10.88 16.84
N ASP A 230 -3.22 10.92 17.95
CA ASP A 230 -1.77 10.61 18.00
C ASP A 230 -1.45 9.16 17.58
N VAL A 231 -2.50 8.36 17.35
CA VAL A 231 -2.49 6.92 17.17
C VAL A 231 -3.48 6.56 16.06
N LEU A 232 -3.01 5.85 15.02
CA LEU A 232 -3.87 5.32 13.97
C LEU A 232 -4.15 3.83 14.22
N PHE A 233 -5.43 3.48 14.23
CA PHE A 233 -5.89 2.10 14.25
C PHE A 233 -6.04 1.60 12.82
N LEU A 234 -5.34 0.52 12.53
CA LEU A 234 -5.54 -0.29 11.35
C LEU A 234 -6.44 -1.46 11.77
N GLU A 235 -7.70 -1.43 11.36
CA GLU A 235 -8.65 -2.51 11.61
C GLU A 235 -8.41 -3.64 10.61
N ALA A 236 -8.47 -4.89 11.06
CA ALA A 236 -8.40 -6.02 10.15
C ALA A 236 -9.58 -5.96 9.17
N GLY A 237 -9.29 -6.01 7.87
CA GLY A 237 -10.33 -6.09 6.83
C GLY A 237 -11.10 -7.42 6.84
N ARG A 238 -10.71 -8.36 7.70
CA ARG A 238 -11.34 -9.68 7.86
C ARG A 238 -12.45 -9.61 8.91
N LYS A 239 -13.70 -9.76 8.48
CA LYS A 239 -14.78 -10.12 9.42
C LYS A 239 -14.72 -11.62 9.71
N GLY A 240 -14.10 -11.97 10.84
CA GLY A 240 -14.30 -13.27 11.51
C GLY A 240 -13.43 -14.43 11.02
N ILE A 241 -12.30 -14.65 11.70
CA ILE A 241 -11.71 -15.98 12.00
C ILE A 241 -11.14 -15.91 13.41
#